data_AF-A0A6A3GQ87-F1
#
_entry.id   AF-A0A6A3GQ87-F1
#
_cell.length_a   1.000
_cell.length_b   1.000
_cell.length_c   1.000
_cell.angle_alpha   90.00
_cell.angle_beta   90.00
_cell.angle_gamma   90.00
#
_symmetry.space_group_name_H-M   'P 1'
#
loop_
_entity.id
_entity.type
_entity.pdbx_description
1 polymer ?
#
loop_
_entity_poly.entity_id
_entity_poly.type
_entity_poly.pdbx_seq_one_letter_code
_entity_poly.pdbx_strand_id
1 'polypeptide(L)'
;MKEQRETAARATVSTPSTPRVESLKLHVNSYVGREGEPLLRWLVEVDTAITARRIVDPLSKVAFAMSCLGGRARSWAYGRRLTDPTCFSTYEVFKEELRQAFEPPHNEFRSRAEFLDLQQGKYDVHAYAQRARYLVSNIVTNPIDEATKVVTFIKGLKDGPVKTYLFREYPSTLESAITLAMQEEFSLRQA
;
A
#
# COMPACT_ATOMS: atom_id res chain seq x y z
N MET A 1 -58.85 54.76 16.26
CA MET A 1 -58.43 53.70 17.21
C MET A 1 -58.47 52.40 16.41
N LYS A 2 -57.34 51.98 15.81
CA LYS A 2 -56.41 50.96 16.35
C LYS A 2 -57.18 49.72 16.83
N GLU A 3 -57.01 48.54 16.23
CA GLU A 3 -55.74 47.80 16.28
C GLU A 3 -55.62 46.79 15.13
N GLN A 4 -54.51 46.87 14.40
CA GLN A 4 -53.93 45.76 13.63
C GLN A 4 -53.47 44.68 14.61
N ARG A 5 -53.72 43.41 14.31
CA ARG A 5 -53.01 42.29 14.94
C ARG A 5 -52.35 41.43 13.88
N GLU A 6 -51.05 41.65 13.75
CA GLU A 6 -50.12 40.98 12.87
C GLU A 6 -49.61 39.67 13.52
N THR A 7 -49.54 38.62 12.69
CA THR A 7 -48.59 37.48 12.66
C THR A 7 -47.98 36.89 13.93
N ALA A 8 -48.05 35.55 14.03
CA ALA A 8 -46.88 34.72 14.33
C ALA A 8 -47.06 33.29 13.80
N ALA A 9 -46.74 33.07 12.52
CA ALA A 9 -46.48 31.72 12.02
C ALA A 9 -45.11 31.27 12.58
N ARG A 10 -45.12 30.25 13.43
CA ARG A 10 -43.92 29.65 14.02
C ARG A 10 -43.12 28.95 12.92
N ALA A 11 -42.17 29.66 12.32
CA ALA A 11 -41.17 29.06 11.44
C ALA A 11 -40.36 28.04 12.25
N THR A 12 -40.53 26.76 11.93
CA THR A 12 -39.59 25.71 12.34
C THR A 12 -38.26 26.00 11.67
N VAL A 13 -37.27 26.38 12.48
CA VAL A 13 -35.88 26.49 12.05
C VAL A 13 -35.41 25.11 11.62
N SER A 14 -35.30 24.91 10.31
CA SER A 14 -34.58 23.80 9.72
C SER A 14 -33.12 23.92 10.16
N THR A 15 -32.69 23.05 11.05
CA THR A 15 -31.27 22.87 11.34
C THR A 15 -30.56 22.53 10.03
N PRO A 16 -29.43 23.18 9.69
CA PRO A 16 -28.70 22.82 8.48
C PRO A 16 -28.19 21.40 8.66
N SER A 17 -28.79 20.46 7.93
CA SER A 17 -28.35 19.09 7.84
C SER A 17 -26.91 19.11 7.32
N THR A 18 -25.96 18.75 8.18
CA THR A 18 -24.60 18.45 7.75
C THR A 18 -24.69 17.44 6.61
N PRO A 19 -24.01 17.67 5.47
CA PRO A 19 -24.03 16.70 4.37
C PRO A 19 -23.55 15.36 4.93
N ARG A 20 -24.42 14.34 4.90
CA ARG A 20 -24.03 12.97 5.23
C ARG A 20 -22.99 12.57 4.20
N VAL A 21 -21.72 12.70 4.56
CA VAL A 21 -20.64 12.32 3.64
C VAL A 21 -20.68 10.81 3.52
N GLU A 22 -21.00 10.33 2.32
CA GLU A 22 -21.21 8.92 2.01
C GLU A 22 -19.92 8.11 2.21
N SER A 23 -20.07 6.91 2.79
CA SER A 23 -18.99 5.94 2.93
C SER A 23 -18.90 5.07 1.67
N LEU A 24 -17.70 4.89 1.12
CA LEU A 24 -17.48 4.03 -0.05
C LEU A 24 -17.17 2.59 0.39
N LYS A 25 -17.90 1.63 -0.19
CA LYS A 25 -17.67 0.19 0.05
C LYS A 25 -16.69 -0.36 -0.98
N LEU A 26 -15.39 -0.28 -0.67
CA LEU A 26 -14.36 -0.90 -1.51
C LEU A 26 -14.33 -2.42 -1.31
N HIS A 27 -14.15 -3.17 -2.40
CA HIS A 27 -13.83 -4.58 -2.33
C HIS A 27 -12.36 -4.78 -1.93
N VAL A 28 -12.08 -5.77 -1.09
CA VAL A 28 -10.73 -6.17 -0.70
C VAL A 28 -10.58 -7.64 -1.01
N ASN A 29 -9.51 -8.00 -1.72
CA ASN A 29 -9.23 -9.38 -2.05
C ASN A 29 -8.97 -10.20 -0.79
N SER A 30 -9.28 -11.48 -0.82
CA SER A 30 -9.05 -12.33 0.34
C SER A 30 -7.56 -12.67 0.47
N TYR A 31 -6.97 -12.39 1.63
CA TYR A 31 -5.62 -12.87 1.94
C TYR A 31 -5.68 -14.29 2.48
N VAL A 32 -5.09 -15.23 1.76
CA VAL A 32 -5.19 -16.68 2.06
C VAL A 32 -4.08 -17.12 3.01
N GLY A 33 -2.95 -16.41 3.01
CA GLY A 33 -1.74 -16.76 3.75
C GLY A 33 -0.93 -17.85 3.05
N ARG A 34 -0.79 -17.78 1.72
CA ARG A 34 0.12 -18.63 0.93
C ARG A 34 1.55 -18.11 1.00
N GLU A 35 2.52 -19.00 0.79
CA GLU A 35 3.92 -18.58 0.66
C GLU A 35 4.09 -17.66 -0.55
N GLY A 36 4.77 -16.52 -0.36
CA GLY A 36 4.96 -15.51 -1.40
C GLY A 36 3.74 -14.61 -1.68
N GLU A 37 2.61 -14.82 -1.00
CA GLU A 37 1.46 -13.91 -1.10
C GLU A 37 1.83 -12.54 -0.51
N PRO A 38 1.53 -11.42 -1.19
CA PRO A 38 2.08 -10.11 -0.82
C PRO A 38 1.33 -9.46 0.34
N LEU A 39 1.57 -9.93 1.57
CA LEU A 39 0.91 -9.47 2.80
C LEU A 39 0.89 -7.93 2.95
N LEU A 40 2.04 -7.27 2.75
CA LEU A 40 2.15 -5.82 2.89
C LEU A 40 1.24 -5.06 1.91
N ARG A 41 1.05 -5.57 0.69
CA ARG A 41 0.18 -4.95 -0.33
C ARG A 41 -1.29 -5.16 0.02
N TRP A 42 -1.63 -6.36 0.50
CA TRP A 42 -2.97 -6.63 1.01
C TRP A 42 -3.33 -5.72 2.20
N LEU A 43 -2.38 -5.48 3.13
CA LEU A 43 -2.59 -4.54 4.24
C LEU A 43 -2.88 -3.12 3.73
N VAL A 44 -2.21 -2.67 2.66
CA VAL A 44 -2.53 -1.37 2.02
C VAL A 44 -3.95 -1.36 1.43
N GLU A 45 -4.41 -2.45 0.81
CA GLU A 45 -5.80 -2.57 0.33
C GLU A 45 -6.81 -2.47 1.49
N VAL A 46 -6.54 -3.15 2.61
CA VAL A 46 -7.38 -3.11 3.81
C VAL A 46 -7.39 -1.71 4.43
N ASP A 47 -6.23 -1.06 4.57
CA ASP A 47 -6.10 0.31 5.10
C ASP A 47 -6.87 1.32 4.24
N THR A 48 -6.79 1.16 2.91
CA THR A 48 -7.54 1.97 1.95
C THR A 48 -9.05 1.77 2.12
N ALA A 49 -9.50 0.51 2.26
CA ALA A 49 -10.91 0.20 2.48
C ALA A 49 -11.43 0.68 3.85
N ILE A 50 -10.64 0.56 4.92
CA ILE A 50 -10.96 1.11 6.25
C ILE A 50 -11.19 2.61 6.16
N THR A 51 -10.30 3.31 5.45
CA THR A 51 -10.35 4.77 5.27
C THR A 51 -11.59 5.16 4.45
N ALA A 52 -11.82 4.51 3.32
CA ALA A 52 -12.97 4.76 2.44
C ALA A 52 -14.32 4.47 3.12
N ARG A 53 -14.36 3.45 3.98
CA ARG A 53 -15.53 3.06 4.78
C ARG A 53 -15.67 3.87 6.07
N ARG A 54 -14.65 4.65 6.45
CA ARG A 54 -14.59 5.47 7.68
C ARG A 54 -14.74 4.64 8.96
N ILE A 55 -14.09 3.48 9.00
CA ILE A 55 -14.10 2.62 10.20
C ILE A 55 -13.13 3.22 11.22
N VAL A 56 -13.67 3.84 12.28
CA VAL A 56 -12.87 4.50 13.32
C VAL A 56 -12.53 3.56 14.48
N ASP A 57 -13.53 2.83 14.96
CA ASP A 57 -13.41 1.94 16.12
C ASP A 57 -12.33 0.84 15.91
N PRO A 58 -11.36 0.69 16.83
CA PRO A 58 -10.27 -0.28 16.70
C PRO A 58 -10.76 -1.72 16.50
N LEU A 59 -11.77 -2.15 17.25
CA LEU A 59 -12.28 -3.52 17.15
C LEU A 59 -13.04 -3.76 15.84
N SER A 60 -13.72 -2.75 15.33
CA SER A 60 -14.36 -2.76 14.01
C SER A 60 -13.34 -2.85 12.88
N LYS A 61 -12.19 -2.17 13.00
CA LYS A 61 -11.07 -2.33 12.05
C LYS A 61 -10.54 -3.75 12.04
N VAL A 62 -10.32 -4.35 13.22
CA VAL A 62 -9.89 -5.74 13.35
C VAL A 62 -10.94 -6.69 12.77
N ALA A 63 -12.21 -6.53 13.11
CA ALA A 63 -13.30 -7.38 12.62
C ALA A 63 -13.42 -7.31 11.09
N PHE A 64 -13.30 -6.10 10.52
CA PHE A 64 -13.29 -5.90 9.08
C PHE A 64 -12.08 -6.58 8.42
N ALA A 65 -10.86 -6.36 8.93
CA ALA A 65 -9.65 -6.97 8.39
C ALA A 65 -9.71 -8.51 8.47
N MET A 66 -10.18 -9.08 9.58
CA MET A 66 -10.42 -10.52 9.73
C MET A 66 -11.46 -11.05 8.74
N SER A 67 -12.49 -10.26 8.41
CA SER A 67 -13.50 -10.65 7.42
C SER A 67 -12.93 -10.80 6.01
N CYS A 68 -11.82 -10.11 5.72
CA CYS A 68 -11.07 -10.19 4.47
C CYS A 68 -10.04 -11.34 4.46
N LEU A 69 -9.92 -12.13 5.52
CA LEU A 69 -9.04 -13.30 5.54
C LEU A 69 -9.70 -14.55 4.95
N GLY A 70 -8.90 -15.32 4.22
CA GLY A 70 -9.24 -16.62 3.65
C GLY A 70 -8.28 -17.72 4.09
N GLY A 71 -8.59 -18.96 3.73
CA GLY A 71 -7.73 -20.14 3.91
C GLY A 71 -7.00 -20.24 5.26
N ARG A 72 -5.66 -20.30 5.19
CA ARG A 72 -4.81 -20.50 6.37
C ARG A 72 -4.81 -19.27 7.27
N ALA A 73 -4.79 -18.07 6.69
CA ALA A 73 -4.83 -16.82 7.45
C ALA A 73 -6.13 -16.69 8.26
N ARG A 74 -7.27 -17.05 7.67
CA ARG A 74 -8.56 -17.09 8.37
C ARG A 74 -8.53 -18.08 9.53
N SER A 75 -8.10 -19.31 9.26
CA SER A 75 -8.06 -20.38 10.26
C SER A 75 -7.16 -20.00 11.45
N TRP A 76 -6.00 -19.39 11.18
CA TRP A 76 -5.11 -18.85 12.19
C TRP A 76 -5.77 -17.75 13.03
N ALA A 77 -6.35 -16.72 12.39
CA ALA A 77 -6.89 -15.56 13.10
C ALA A 77 -8.08 -15.93 14.00
N TYR A 78 -9.02 -16.73 13.49
CA TYR A 78 -10.17 -17.17 14.30
C TYR A 78 -9.76 -18.22 15.35
N GLY A 79 -8.77 -19.08 15.06
CA GLY A 79 -8.20 -20.00 16.04
C GLY A 79 -7.61 -19.27 17.25
N ARG A 80 -6.83 -18.20 17.01
CA ARG A 80 -6.31 -17.35 18.10
C ARG A 80 -7.44 -16.70 18.91
N ARG A 81 -8.46 -16.18 18.23
CA ARG A 81 -9.59 -15.51 18.89
C ARG A 81 -10.49 -16.45 19.69
N LEU A 82 -10.53 -17.74 19.35
CA LEU A 82 -11.20 -18.77 20.15
C LEU A 82 -10.48 -19.02 21.47
N THR A 83 -9.15 -19.01 21.48
CA THR A 83 -8.34 -19.21 22.69
C THR A 83 -8.28 -17.96 23.57
N ASP A 84 -8.17 -16.79 22.95
CA ASP A 84 -8.15 -15.49 23.62
C ASP A 84 -9.01 -14.49 22.84
N PRO A 85 -10.22 -14.16 23.34
CA PRO A 85 -11.11 -13.19 22.71
C PRO A 85 -10.51 -11.79 22.57
N THR A 86 -9.47 -11.47 23.33
CA THR A 86 -8.80 -10.16 23.39
C THR A 86 -7.45 -10.11 22.64
N CYS A 87 -7.05 -11.21 21.98
CA CYS A 87 -5.74 -11.33 21.32
C CYS A 87 -5.42 -10.23 20.29
N PHE A 88 -6.44 -9.60 19.72
CA PHE A 88 -6.32 -8.48 18.80
C PHE A 88 -6.99 -7.23 19.38
N SER A 89 -6.37 -6.64 20.40
CA SER A 89 -6.90 -5.47 21.12
C SER A 89 -6.93 -4.20 20.27
N THR A 90 -6.01 -4.07 19.31
CA THR A 90 -5.97 -2.97 18.33
C THR A 90 -5.67 -3.50 16.93
N TYR A 91 -5.91 -2.64 15.93
CA TYR A 91 -5.60 -2.97 14.55
C TYR A 91 -4.09 -3.06 14.30
N GLU A 92 -3.30 -2.27 15.00
CA GLU A 92 -1.83 -2.29 14.97
C GLU A 92 -1.30 -3.62 15.52
N VAL A 93 -1.83 -4.10 16.65
CA VAL A 93 -1.47 -5.42 17.21
C VAL A 93 -1.84 -6.53 16.23
N PHE A 94 -3.02 -6.47 15.61
CA PHE A 94 -3.42 -7.43 14.58
C PHE A 94 -2.44 -7.45 13.39
N LYS A 95 -2.01 -6.28 12.89
CA LYS A 95 -1.04 -6.19 11.78
C LYS A 95 0.30 -6.81 12.15
N GLU A 96 0.82 -6.54 13.34
CA GLU A 96 2.10 -7.10 13.80
C GLU A 96 2.03 -8.62 13.97
N GLU A 97 0.99 -9.14 14.61
CA GLU A 97 0.79 -10.58 14.78
C GLU A 97 0.61 -11.28 13.43
N LEU A 98 -0.12 -10.68 12.49
CA LEU A 98 -0.31 -11.23 11.14
C LEU A 98 1.01 -11.24 10.35
N ARG A 99 1.83 -10.20 10.48
CA ARG A 99 3.19 -10.18 9.92
C ARG A 99 4.05 -11.29 10.50
N GLN A 100 4.13 -11.40 11.82
CA GLN A 100 4.91 -12.45 12.47
C GLN A 100 4.49 -13.86 12.06
N ALA A 101 3.19 -14.09 11.81
CA ALA A 101 2.68 -15.38 11.42
C ALA A 101 2.90 -15.74 9.94
N PHE A 102 2.94 -14.77 9.03
CA PHE A 102 2.92 -15.02 7.58
C PHE A 102 4.05 -14.39 6.77
N GLU A 103 4.79 -13.42 7.29
CA GLU A 103 6.01 -12.96 6.63
C GLU A 103 7.12 -13.99 6.79
N PRO A 104 7.84 -14.32 5.69
CA PRO A 104 9.05 -15.13 5.80
C PRO A 104 10.06 -14.49 6.77
N PRO A 105 10.78 -15.29 7.58
CA PRO A 105 11.88 -14.79 8.38
C PRO A 105 12.87 -14.00 7.52
N HIS A 106 13.31 -12.86 8.03
CA HIS A 106 14.27 -11.98 7.36
C HIS A 106 13.80 -11.47 5.97
N ASN A 107 12.48 -11.32 5.74
CA ASN A 107 11.92 -10.84 4.47
C ASN A 107 12.57 -9.53 3.97
N GLU A 108 12.75 -8.55 4.86
CA GLU A 108 13.40 -7.28 4.49
C GLU A 108 14.86 -7.47 4.09
N PHE A 109 15.61 -8.31 4.82
CA PHE A 109 17.00 -8.60 4.48
C PHE A 109 17.08 -9.27 3.11
N ARG A 110 16.21 -10.25 2.84
CA ARG A 110 16.13 -10.91 1.53
C ARG A 110 15.79 -9.93 0.41
N SER A 111 14.78 -9.09 0.59
CA SER A 111 14.39 -8.08 -0.39
C SER A 111 15.49 -7.05 -0.62
N ARG A 112 16.23 -6.66 0.43
CA ARG A 112 17.38 -5.76 0.33
C ARG A 112 18.52 -6.40 -0.45
N ALA A 113 18.90 -7.63 -0.11
CA ALA A 113 19.96 -8.36 -0.82
C ALA A 113 19.59 -8.51 -2.30
N GLU A 114 18.37 -8.95 -2.60
CA GLU A 114 17.92 -9.10 -3.97
C GLU A 114 17.87 -7.78 -4.74
N PHE A 115 17.50 -6.67 -4.08
CA PHE A 115 17.55 -5.35 -4.70
C PHE A 115 18.98 -4.94 -5.03
N LEU A 116 19.94 -5.13 -4.11
CA LEU A 116 21.35 -4.77 -4.31
C LEU A 116 22.02 -5.60 -5.42
N ASP A 117 21.56 -6.83 -5.61
CA ASP A 117 22.01 -7.74 -6.68
C ASP A 117 21.17 -7.64 -7.96
N LEU A 118 20.21 -6.71 -8.02
CA LEU A 118 19.25 -6.62 -9.11
C LEU A 118 19.95 -6.32 -10.46
N GLN A 119 19.63 -7.12 -11.47
CA GLN A 119 20.13 -6.96 -12.85
C GLN A 119 18.95 -7.03 -13.83
N GLN A 120 18.97 -6.19 -14.87
CA GLN A 120 17.96 -6.17 -15.92
C GLN A 120 17.92 -7.51 -16.67
N GLY A 121 19.05 -8.19 -16.84
CA GLY A 121 19.08 -9.59 -17.31
C GLY A 121 18.43 -9.77 -18.67
N LYS A 122 17.28 -10.46 -18.75
CA LYS A 122 16.51 -10.62 -20.00
C LYS A 122 15.25 -9.74 -20.06
N TYR A 123 14.94 -9.04 -18.98
CA TYR A 123 13.73 -8.24 -18.86
C TYR A 123 13.83 -6.96 -19.70
N ASP A 124 12.68 -6.49 -20.20
CA ASP A 124 12.56 -5.11 -20.70
C ASP A 124 12.69 -4.10 -19.54
N VAL A 125 12.86 -2.82 -19.87
CA VAL A 125 13.09 -1.79 -18.83
C VAL A 125 11.88 -1.66 -17.90
N HIS A 126 10.66 -1.84 -18.43
CA HIS A 126 9.45 -1.77 -17.63
C HIS A 126 9.38 -2.89 -16.58
N ALA A 127 9.55 -4.15 -16.96
CA ALA A 127 9.54 -5.29 -16.05
C ALA A 127 10.67 -5.20 -15.02
N TYR A 128 11.85 -4.75 -15.44
CA TYR A 128 12.97 -4.46 -14.54
C TYR A 128 12.63 -3.38 -13.51
N ALA A 129 12.04 -2.26 -13.95
CA ALA A 129 11.60 -1.18 -13.08
C ALA A 129 10.52 -1.63 -12.08
N GLN A 130 9.55 -2.44 -12.52
CA GLN A 130 8.55 -3.01 -11.61
C GLN A 130 9.18 -3.94 -10.58
N ARG A 131 10.21 -4.71 -10.96
CA ARG A 131 10.96 -5.54 -9.99
C ARG A 131 11.68 -4.68 -8.96
N ALA A 132 12.35 -3.60 -9.38
CA ALA A 132 12.99 -2.66 -8.48
C ALA A 132 12.00 -2.06 -7.46
N ARG A 133 10.86 -1.54 -7.95
CA ARG A 133 9.79 -1.00 -7.08
C ARG A 133 9.27 -2.04 -6.10
N TYR A 134 9.02 -3.25 -6.59
CA TYR A 134 8.53 -4.35 -5.76
C TYR A 134 9.49 -4.65 -4.60
N LEU A 135 10.79 -4.78 -4.88
CA LEU A 135 11.78 -5.12 -3.87
C LEU A 135 11.95 -4.00 -2.84
N VAL A 136 12.03 -2.75 -3.29
CA VAL A 136 12.11 -1.59 -2.39
C VAL A 136 10.87 -1.48 -1.51
N SER A 137 9.67 -1.75 -2.06
CA SER A 137 8.41 -1.67 -1.29
C SER A 137 8.28 -2.73 -0.19
N ASN A 138 9.09 -3.80 -0.22
CA ASN A 138 9.11 -4.80 0.84
C ASN A 138 10.04 -4.41 2.02
N ILE A 139 10.78 -3.30 1.94
CA ILE A 139 11.74 -2.85 2.95
C ILE A 139 11.16 -1.64 3.67
N VAL A 140 10.44 -1.86 4.77
CA VAL A 140 9.63 -0.82 5.42
C VAL A 140 10.33 -0.24 6.65
N THR A 141 10.96 -1.09 7.48
CA THR A 141 11.49 -0.65 8.79
C THR A 141 12.78 0.16 8.68
N ASN A 142 13.67 -0.23 7.77
CA ASN A 142 14.93 0.47 7.52
C ASN A 142 15.12 0.70 6.01
N PRO A 143 14.47 1.72 5.43
CA PRO A 143 14.49 1.94 3.99
C PRO A 143 15.90 2.22 3.49
N ILE A 144 16.20 1.76 2.27
CA ILE A 144 17.44 2.11 1.57
C ILE A 144 17.41 3.62 1.24
N ASP A 145 18.55 4.29 1.30
CA ASP A 145 18.65 5.69 0.87
C ASP A 145 18.49 5.82 -0.66
N GLU A 146 18.02 6.98 -1.13
CA GLU A 146 17.74 7.17 -2.55
C GLU A 146 18.99 7.07 -3.43
N ALA A 147 20.16 7.53 -2.95
CA ALA A 147 21.39 7.45 -3.73
C ALA A 147 21.78 5.99 -4.00
N THR A 148 21.73 5.13 -2.98
CA THR A 148 21.97 3.69 -3.13
C THR A 148 20.92 3.06 -4.06
N LYS A 149 19.64 3.44 -3.98
CA LYS A 149 18.60 2.93 -4.89
C LYS A 149 18.89 3.29 -6.34
N VAL A 150 19.20 4.55 -6.61
CA VAL A 150 19.53 5.05 -7.95
C VAL A 150 20.75 4.33 -8.50
N VAL A 151 21.86 4.29 -7.75
CA VAL A 151 23.11 3.68 -8.20
C VAL A 151 22.90 2.19 -8.49
N THR A 152 22.17 1.48 -7.62
CA THR A 152 21.85 0.06 -7.82
C THR A 152 21.03 -0.15 -9.08
N PHE A 153 19.97 0.64 -9.26
CA PHE A 153 19.10 0.55 -10.44
C PHE A 153 19.85 0.83 -11.74
N ILE A 154 20.64 1.91 -11.81
CA ILE A 154 21.42 2.27 -13.00
C ILE A 154 22.49 1.22 -13.28
N LYS A 155 23.22 0.75 -12.25
CA LYS A 155 24.24 -0.28 -12.39
C LYS A 155 23.67 -1.57 -12.96
N GLY A 156 22.47 -1.97 -12.51
CA GLY A 156 21.80 -3.17 -12.95
C GLY A 156 21.17 -3.11 -14.35
N LEU A 157 21.05 -1.93 -14.96
CA LEU A 157 20.62 -1.83 -16.36
C LEU A 157 21.62 -2.51 -17.30
N LYS A 158 21.12 -3.05 -18.42
CA LYS A 158 21.94 -3.52 -19.53
C LYS A 158 22.76 -2.36 -20.09
N ASP A 159 23.96 -2.67 -20.55
CA ASP A 159 24.76 -1.70 -21.28
C ASP A 159 24.06 -1.33 -22.59
N GLY A 160 23.94 -0.03 -22.84
CA GLY A 160 23.17 0.51 -23.94
C GLY A 160 22.77 1.97 -23.73
N PRO A 161 22.02 2.57 -24.67
CA PRO A 161 21.73 4.00 -24.65
C PRO A 161 20.96 4.44 -23.40
N VAL A 162 20.00 3.64 -22.92
CA VAL A 162 19.24 3.91 -21.69
C VAL A 162 20.17 4.10 -20.49
N LYS A 163 21.08 3.15 -20.25
CA LYS A 163 22.03 3.21 -19.13
C LYS A 163 22.97 4.40 -19.27
N THR A 164 23.50 4.64 -20.48
CA THR A 164 24.35 5.79 -20.78
C THR A 164 23.64 7.12 -20.52
N TYR A 165 22.39 7.24 -20.93
CA TYR A 165 21.58 8.43 -20.70
C TYR A 165 21.39 8.68 -19.19
N LEU A 166 21.03 7.65 -18.43
CA LEU A 166 20.85 7.78 -16.98
C LEU A 166 22.13 8.14 -16.23
N PHE A 167 23.30 7.65 -16.67
CA PHE A 167 24.58 8.07 -16.09
C PHE A 167 24.88 9.56 -16.31
N ARG A 168 24.40 10.14 -17.42
CA ARG A 168 24.60 11.57 -17.73
C ARG A 168 23.64 12.45 -16.94
N GLU A 169 22.38 12.05 -16.84
CA GLU A 169 21.35 12.81 -16.12
C GLU A 169 21.48 12.69 -14.59
N TYR A 170 21.99 11.55 -14.10
CA TYR A 170 22.21 11.26 -12.69
C TYR A 170 21.03 11.66 -11.77
N PRO A 171 19.86 11.00 -11.92
CA PRO A 171 18.63 11.35 -11.19
C PRO A 171 18.79 11.22 -9.67
N SER A 172 18.07 12.05 -8.92
CA SER A 172 18.16 12.09 -7.44
C SER A 172 17.30 11.05 -6.72
N THR A 173 16.37 10.39 -7.40
CA THR A 173 15.47 9.38 -6.82
C THR A 173 15.29 8.18 -7.75
N LEU A 174 14.93 7.04 -7.18
CA LEU A 174 14.64 5.82 -7.96
C LEU A 174 13.50 6.02 -8.95
N GLU A 175 12.43 6.72 -8.56
CA GLU A 175 11.29 6.96 -9.45
C GLU A 175 11.63 7.90 -10.61
N SER A 176 12.47 8.92 -10.37
CA SER A 176 13.02 9.75 -11.45
C SER A 176 13.87 8.91 -12.41
N ALA A 177 14.72 8.02 -11.88
CA ALA A 177 15.53 7.12 -12.69
C ALA A 177 14.68 6.19 -13.56
N ILE A 178 13.63 5.58 -12.98
CA ILE A 178 12.70 4.72 -13.73
C ILE A 178 11.98 5.52 -14.82
N THR A 179 11.49 6.72 -14.51
CA THR A 179 10.78 7.58 -15.47
C THR A 179 11.66 7.91 -16.68
N LEU A 180 12.90 8.33 -16.43
CA LEU A 180 13.88 8.62 -17.49
C LEU A 180 14.23 7.36 -18.30
N ALA A 181 14.36 6.21 -17.64
CA ALA A 181 14.67 4.96 -18.33
C ALA A 181 13.55 4.53 -19.27
N MET A 182 12.29 4.67 -18.84
CA MET A 182 11.11 4.38 -19.67
C MET A 182 11.00 5.35 -20.84
N GLN A 183 11.24 6.65 -20.61
CA GLN A 183 11.22 7.65 -21.66
C GLN A 183 12.29 7.38 -22.73
N GLU A 184 13.51 7.07 -22.31
CA GLU A 184 14.60 6.79 -23.24
C GLU A 184 14.37 5.48 -24.01
N GLU A 185 13.89 4.41 -23.35
CA GLU A 185 13.51 3.18 -24.05
C GLU A 185 12.44 3.43 -25.11
N PHE A 186 11.45 4.27 -24.81
CA PHE A 186 10.40 4.63 -25.75
C PHE A 186 10.94 5.46 -26.93
N SER A 187 11.81 6.44 -26.68
CA SER A 187 12.47 7.23 -27.73
C SER A 187 13.26 6.35 -28.69
N LEU A 188 14.02 5.38 -28.18
CA LEU A 188 14.82 4.45 -28.99
C LEU A 188 13.97 3.51 -29.84
N ARG A 189 12.76 3.15 -29.40
CA ARG A 189 11.84 2.30 -30.17
C ARG A 189 11.14 3.05 -31.30
N GLN A 190 11.10 4.39 -31.24
CA GLN A 190 10.49 5.22 -32.28
C GLN A 190 11.49 5.76 -33.32
N ALA A 191 12.80 5.63 -33.06
CA ALA A 191 13.88 6.00 -33.98
C ALA A 191 14.19 4.89 -34.98
#